data_AF-A0A496Y815-F1
#
_entry.id   AF-A0A496Y815-F1
#
_cell.length_a   1.000
_cell.length_b   1.000
_cell.length_c   1.000
_cell.angle_alpha   90.00
_cell.angle_beta   90.00
_cell.angle_gamma   90.00
#
_symmetry.space_group_name_H-M   'P 1'
#
loop_
_entity.id
_entity.type
_entity.pdbx_description
1 polymer ?
#
loop_
_entity_poly.entity_id
_entity_poly.type
_entity_poly.pdbx_seq_one_letter_code
_entity_poly.pdbx_strand_id
1 'polypeptide(L)'
;MESLIRQWQGETVITRYDSPTGAWIFIAVYSTLLGPAAGGTRMRPYPNPQAGLEDAMRLAKGMAYKYAVPGMPWGGGKAVIALPD
;
A
#
# COMPACT_ATOMS: atom_id res chain seq x y z
N MET A 1 0.38 14.11 -1.90
CA MET A 1 0.16 12.72 -2.38
C MET A 1 0.91 12.43 -3.67
N GLU A 2 0.73 13.21 -4.76
CA GLU A 2 1.47 12.99 -6.01
C GLU A 2 2.99 13.01 -5.83
N SER A 3 3.51 13.99 -5.08
CA SER A 3 4.94 14.08 -4.74
C SER A 3 5.48 12.81 -4.08
N LEU A 4 4.73 12.24 -3.13
CA LEU A 4 5.09 11.00 -2.46
C LEU A 4 5.13 9.82 -3.43
N ILE A 5 4.12 9.69 -4.30
CA ILE A 5 4.05 8.59 -5.28
C ILE A 5 5.24 8.67 -6.24
N ARG A 6 5.56 9.87 -6.74
CA ARG A 6 6.69 10.07 -7.67
C ARG A 6 8.06 9.78 -7.06
N GLN A 7 8.21 9.97 -5.75
CA GLN A 7 9.46 9.70 -5.03
C GLN A 7 9.56 8.26 -4.52
N TRP A 8 8.44 7.52 -4.53
CA TRP A 8 8.40 6.16 -4.03
C TRP A 8 9.01 5.18 -5.02
N GLN A 9 9.77 4.20 -4.51
CA GLN A 9 10.51 3.20 -5.29
C GLN A 9 9.67 1.99 -5.72
N GLY A 10 8.39 1.96 -5.35
CA GLY A 10 7.49 0.87 -5.70
C GLY A 10 6.97 0.99 -7.14
N GLU A 11 6.42 -0.10 -7.65
CA GLU A 11 5.97 -0.21 -9.04
C GLU A 11 4.70 0.61 -9.32
N THR A 12 3.72 0.59 -8.42
CA THR A 12 2.46 1.31 -8.63
C THR A 12 1.66 1.53 -7.35
N VAL A 13 0.84 2.59 -7.37
CA VAL A 13 -0.18 2.86 -6.36
C VAL A 13 -1.52 3.07 -7.05
N ILE A 14 -2.54 2.34 -6.63
CA ILE A 14 -3.93 2.60 -6.99
C ILE A 14 -4.58 3.40 -5.86
N THR A 15 -5.16 4.56 -6.19
CA THR A 15 -5.87 5.43 -5.25
C THR A 15 -7.34 5.48 -5.60
N ARG A 16 -8.22 5.24 -4.64
CA ARG A 16 -9.67 5.38 -4.83
C ARG A 16 -10.30 6.08 -3.63
N TYR A 17 -11.28 6.93 -3.90
CA TYR A 17 -12.11 7.55 -2.88
C TYR A 17 -13.50 6.90 -2.90
N ASP A 18 -14.01 6.55 -1.73
CA ASP A 18 -15.35 6.01 -1.54
C ASP A 18 -16.27 7.10 -0.95
N SER A 19 -17.09 7.73 -1.79
CA SER A 19 -17.96 8.82 -1.38
C SER A 19 -18.97 8.45 -0.28
N PRO A 20 -19.58 7.24 -0.25
CA PRO A 20 -20.54 6.87 0.80
C PRO A 20 -19.91 6.78 2.19
N THR A 21 -18.67 6.29 2.31
CA THR A 21 -18.00 6.13 3.61
C THR A 21 -17.03 7.28 3.93
N GLY A 22 -16.69 8.11 2.95
CA GLY A 22 -15.63 9.11 3.06
C GLY A 22 -14.22 8.51 3.12
N ALA A 23 -14.08 7.19 2.93
CA ALA A 23 -12.80 6.51 3.04
C ALA A 23 -11.92 6.70 1.80
N TRP A 24 -10.62 6.79 2.04
CA TRP A 24 -9.62 6.66 0.99
C TRP A 24 -9.06 5.24 0.96
N ILE A 25 -8.93 4.67 -0.22
CA ILE A 25 -8.44 3.30 -0.45
C ILE A 25 -7.14 3.41 -1.25
N PHE A 26 -6.09 2.81 -0.71
CA PHE A 26 -4.77 2.75 -1.31
C PHE A 26 -4.37 1.29 -1.51
N ILE A 27 -3.97 0.92 -2.72
CA ILE A 27 -3.34 -0.36 -3.01
C ILE A 27 -1.93 -0.06 -3.51
N ALA A 28 -0.94 -0.31 -2.69
CA ALA A 28 0.47 -0.09 -3.00
C ALA A 28 1.12 -1.42 -3.40
N VAL A 29 1.75 -1.46 -4.56
CA VAL A 29 2.54 -2.60 -5.07
C VAL A 29 3.99 -2.16 -5.12
N TYR A 30 4.83 -2.74 -4.26
CA TYR A 30 6.25 -2.39 -4.18
C TYR A 30 7.08 -3.18 -5.17
N SER A 31 6.86 -4.49 -5.29
CA SER A 31 7.57 -5.33 -6.24
C SER A 31 6.75 -6.55 -6.64
N THR A 32 6.86 -6.97 -7.90
CA THR A 32 6.33 -8.21 -8.46
C THR A 32 7.42 -9.14 -9.01
N LEU A 33 8.70 -8.84 -8.71
CA LEU A 33 9.86 -9.53 -9.29
C LEU A 33 9.87 -11.05 -9.02
N LEU A 34 9.49 -11.48 -7.80
CA LEU A 34 9.49 -12.89 -7.39
C LEU A 34 8.15 -13.59 -7.64
N GLY A 35 7.13 -12.87 -8.11
CA GLY A 35 5.77 -13.36 -8.27
C GLY A 35 4.71 -12.28 -7.95
N PRO A 36 3.42 -12.64 -7.95
CA PRO A 36 2.34 -11.69 -7.67
C PRO A 36 2.54 -10.98 -6.33
N ALA A 37 2.23 -9.68 -6.27
CA ALA A 37 2.31 -8.92 -5.04
C ALA A 37 1.28 -9.40 -4.02
N ALA A 38 1.73 -9.86 -2.86
CA ALA A 38 0.86 -10.34 -1.79
C ALA A 38 0.93 -9.42 -0.56
N GLY A 39 -0.18 -9.33 0.17
CA GLY A 39 -0.25 -8.59 1.43
C GLY A 39 -1.69 -8.41 1.91
N GLY A 40 -1.87 -8.28 3.22
CA GLY A 40 -3.19 -8.09 3.81
C GLY A 40 -3.72 -6.66 3.69
N THR A 41 -5.04 -6.50 3.82
CA THR A 41 -5.71 -5.20 3.88
C THR A 41 -5.73 -4.68 5.32
N ARG A 42 -5.45 -3.38 5.51
CA ARG A 42 -5.59 -2.68 6.79
C ARG A 42 -6.70 -1.66 6.69
N MET A 43 -7.60 -1.64 7.67
CA MET A 43 -8.63 -0.62 7.82
C MET A 43 -8.46 0.05 9.18
N ARG A 44 -8.24 1.37 9.19
CA ARG A 44 -8.14 2.17 10.43
C ARG A 44 -8.34 3.66 10.14
N PRO A 45 -8.66 4.49 11.16
CA PRO A 45 -8.62 5.95 11.04
C PRO A 45 -7.22 6.49 10.78
N TYR A 46 -7.14 7.55 9.99
CA TYR A 46 -5.92 8.32 9.75
C TYR A 46 -6.24 9.82 9.77
N PRO A 47 -5.32 10.66 10.25
CA PRO A 47 -5.53 12.11 10.35
C PRO A 47 -5.72 12.78 8.98
N ASN A 48 -5.26 12.15 7.90
CA ASN A 48 -5.48 12.59 6.53
C ASN A 48 -5.17 11.46 5.53
N PRO A 49 -5.61 11.58 4.26
CA PRO A 49 -5.36 10.57 3.23
C PRO A 49 -3.87 10.33 2.95
N GLN A 50 -3.02 11.35 3.13
CA GLN A 50 -1.59 11.22 2.93
C GLN A 50 -0.95 10.24 3.93
N ALA A 51 -1.35 10.29 5.20
CA ALA A 51 -0.87 9.34 6.22
C ALA A 51 -1.30 7.89 5.90
N GLY A 52 -2.49 7.70 5.32
CA GLY A 52 -2.95 6.40 4.83
C GLY A 52 -2.09 5.85 3.68
N LEU A 53 -1.77 6.72 2.71
CA LEU A 53 -0.91 6.41 1.57
C LEU A 53 0.51 6.04 2.03
N GLU A 54 1.11 6.81 2.93
CA GLU A 54 2.45 6.56 3.49
C GLU A 54 2.50 5.19 4.20
N ASP A 55 1.47 4.83 4.98
CA ASP A 55 1.41 3.52 5.63
C ASP A 55 1.29 2.38 4.61
N ALA A 56 0.49 2.55 3.55
CA ALA A 56 0.38 1.56 2.47
C ALA A 56 1.72 1.31 1.78
N MET A 57 2.42 2.38 1.35
CA MET A 57 3.71 2.31 0.67
C MET A 57 4.80 1.68 1.55
N ARG A 58 4.87 2.08 2.83
CA ARG A 58 5.83 1.54 3.80
C ARG A 58 5.61 0.05 4.04
N LEU A 59 4.35 -0.36 4.21
CA LEU A 59 4.01 -1.76 4.46
C LEU A 59 4.20 -2.63 3.23
N ALA A 60 3.88 -2.15 2.02
CA ALA A 60 4.12 -2.89 0.78
C ALA A 60 5.62 -3.21 0.60
N LYS A 61 6.49 -2.24 0.88
CA LYS A 61 7.95 -2.46 0.92
C LYS A 61 8.33 -3.53 1.95
N GLY A 62 7.77 -3.45 3.15
CA GLY A 62 7.97 -4.47 4.19
C GLY A 62 7.53 -5.88 3.77
N MET A 63 6.41 -6.00 3.06
CA MET A 63 5.92 -7.30 2.54
C MET A 63 6.88 -7.88 1.50
N ALA A 64 7.46 -7.04 0.63
CA ALA A 64 8.44 -7.51 -0.36
C ALA A 64 9.64 -8.18 0.32
N TYR A 65 10.24 -7.53 1.31
CA TYR A 65 11.35 -8.12 2.06
C TYR A 65 10.93 -9.33 2.87
N LYS A 66 9.74 -9.30 3.49
CA LYS A 66 9.21 -10.42 4.27
C LYS A 66 9.09 -11.69 3.43
N TYR A 67 8.66 -11.59 2.17
CA TYR A 67 8.57 -12.73 1.28
C TYR A 67 9.90 -13.09 0.61
N ALA A 68 10.73 -12.10 0.28
CA ALA A 68 12.03 -12.34 -0.36
C ALA A 68 13.03 -13.06 0.55
N VAL A 69 13.13 -12.68 1.84
CA VAL A 69 14.10 -13.28 2.78
C VAL A 69 13.99 -14.82 2.89
N PRO A 70 12.80 -15.41 3.07
CA PRO A 70 12.64 -16.87 3.07
C PRO A 70 12.54 -17.49 1.66
N GLY A 71 12.72 -16.72 0.58
CA GLY A 71 12.63 -17.23 -0.80
C GLY A 71 11.22 -17.59 -1.24
N MET A 72 10.18 -16.93 -0.71
CA MET A 72 8.80 -17.19 -1.13
C MET A 72 8.51 -16.57 -2.51
N PRO A 73 7.69 -17.22 -3.36
CA PRO A 73 7.39 -16.77 -4.73
C PRO A 73 6.32 -15.65 -4.76
N TRP A 74 6.51 -14.62 -3.93
CA TRP A 74 5.58 -13.51 -3.80
C TRP A 74 6.31 -12.18 -3.86
N GLY A 75 5.71 -11.23 -4.57
CA GLY A 75 6.04 -9.82 -4.47
C GLY A 75 5.48 -9.18 -3.20
N GLY A 76 5.73 -7.88 -3.03
CA GLY A 76 5.23 -7.11 -1.88
C GLY A 76 4.10 -6.16 -2.23
N GLY A 77 2.92 -6.40 -1.68
CA GLY A 77 1.77 -5.51 -1.79
C GLY A 77 1.19 -5.13 -0.44
N LYS A 78 0.38 -4.06 -0.41
CA LYS A 78 -0.45 -3.72 0.75
C LYS A 78 -1.67 -2.91 0.32
N ALA A 79 -2.82 -3.24 0.89
CA ALA A 79 -3.99 -2.36 0.85
C ALA A 79 -4.21 -1.63 2.19
N VAL A 80 -4.59 -0.36 2.12
CA VAL A 80 -5.03 0.47 3.25
C VAL A 80 -6.36 1.11 2.90
N ILE A 81 -7.37 0.89 3.74
CA ILE A 81 -8.62 1.64 3.80
C ILE A 81 -8.43 2.66 4.93
N ALA A 82 -8.19 3.92 4.55
CA ALA A 82 -8.03 5.05 5.44
C ALA A 82 -9.41 5.64 5.73
N LEU A 83 -9.92 5.33 6.93
CA LEU A 83 -11.16 5.90 7.42
C LEU A 83 -10.95 7.39 7.78
N PRO A 84 -11.94 8.26 7.51
CA PRO A 84 -11.96 9.58 8.13
C PRO A 84 -12.07 9.45 9.66
N ASP A 85 -11.60 10.46 10.37
CA ASP A 85 -11.80 10.59 11.82
C ASP A 85 -13.27 10.83 12.17
#